data_AF-A0A2S6WCR9-F1
#
_entry.id   AF-A0A2S6WCR9-F1
#
_cell.length_a   1.000
_cell.length_b   1.000
_cell.length_c   1.000
_cell.angle_alpha   90.00
_cell.angle_beta   90.00
_cell.angle_gamma   90.00
#
_symmetry.space_group_name_H-M   'P 1'
#
loop_
_entity.id
_entity.type
_entity.pdbx_description
1 polymer ?
#
loop_
_entity_poly.entity_id
_entity_poly.type
_entity_poly.pdbx_seq_one_letter_code
_entity_poly.pdbx_strand_id
1 'polypeptide(L)'
;MAQGPDDICNFTDSRPTLQRGSSGAAVQQAQCYLNQAIGAGLDEDGDFGRLTQSATRDFQRCAGIVVDGRIGAQTWSFLSFWANAPGAPFC
;
A
#
# COMPACT_ATOMS: atom_id res chain seq x y z
N MET A 1 -18.73 -6.72 -9.99
CA MET A 1 -17.64 -7.22 -10.86
C MET A 1 -16.45 -6.29 -10.68
N ALA A 2 -15.35 -6.75 -10.05
CA ALA A 2 -14.01 -6.15 -10.15
C ALA A 2 -13.03 -6.97 -9.29
N GLN A 3 -12.64 -8.14 -9.79
CA GLN A 3 -11.40 -8.80 -9.39
C GLN A 3 -10.66 -9.01 -10.72
N GLY A 4 -9.85 -8.04 -11.11
CA GLY A 4 -9.02 -8.09 -12.31
C GLY A 4 -7.65 -8.69 -11.98
N PRO A 5 -7.13 -9.64 -12.78
CA PRO A 5 -5.99 -10.48 -12.44
C PRO A 5 -4.61 -9.83 -12.74
N ASP A 6 -4.37 -8.61 -12.27
CA ASP A 6 -3.11 -7.88 -12.53
C ASP A 6 -2.66 -7.06 -11.32
N ASP A 7 -2.63 -7.67 -10.13
CA ASP A 7 -1.96 -7.08 -8.98
C ASP A 7 -0.56 -7.68 -8.86
N ILE A 8 0.48 -6.84 -9.01
CA ILE A 8 1.91 -7.22 -8.89
C ILE A 8 2.20 -8.01 -7.59
N CYS A 9 1.44 -7.69 -6.54
CA CYS A 9 1.51 -8.34 -5.24
C CYS A 9 0.29 -9.26 -5.11
N ASN A 10 0.47 -10.55 -4.79
CA ASN A 10 -0.64 -11.52 -4.70
C ASN A 10 -0.66 -12.19 -3.33
N PHE A 11 -0.91 -11.40 -2.29
CA PHE A 11 -1.03 -11.86 -0.91
C PHE A 11 -2.48 -11.99 -0.45
N THR A 12 -3.34 -11.02 -0.79
CA THR A 12 -4.79 -11.11 -0.50
C THR A 12 -5.65 -10.15 -1.31
N ASP A 13 -6.87 -10.59 -1.60
CA ASP A 13 -7.97 -9.78 -2.13
C ASP A 13 -8.67 -8.91 -1.07
N SER A 14 -8.43 -9.20 0.22
CA SER A 14 -9.05 -8.45 1.31
C SER A 14 -8.29 -7.16 1.55
N ARG A 15 -8.93 -6.03 1.24
CA ARG A 15 -8.40 -4.66 1.41
C ARG A 15 -9.10 -3.91 2.55
N PRO A 16 -9.02 -4.40 3.82
CA PRO A 16 -9.60 -3.70 4.96
C PRO A 16 -8.80 -2.42 5.26
N THR A 17 -9.35 -1.59 6.14
CA THR A 17 -8.60 -0.44 6.66
C THR A 17 -7.44 -0.93 7.54
N LEU A 18 -6.21 -0.69 7.10
CA LEU A 18 -5.01 -1.03 7.87
C LEU A 18 -4.48 0.16 8.64
N GLN A 19 -3.92 -0.11 9.81
CA GLN A 19 -3.37 0.90 10.71
C GLN A 19 -2.29 0.28 11.59
N ARG A 20 -1.55 1.11 12.33
CA ARG A 20 -0.53 0.62 13.27
C ARG A 20 -1.09 -0.47 14.20
N GLY A 21 -0.44 -1.64 14.19
CA GLY A 21 -0.87 -2.82 14.93
C GLY A 21 -1.81 -3.77 14.16
N SER A 22 -2.21 -3.43 12.94
CA SER A 22 -2.79 -4.41 12.00
C SER A 22 -1.72 -5.41 11.57
N SER A 23 -2.12 -6.65 11.35
CA SER A 23 -1.24 -7.69 10.81
C SER A 23 -2.00 -8.68 9.92
N GLY A 24 -1.25 -9.43 9.12
CA GLY A 24 -1.75 -10.45 8.20
C GLY A 24 -1.46 -10.15 6.73
N ALA A 25 -2.00 -10.99 5.84
CA ALA A 25 -1.75 -10.92 4.40
C ALA A 25 -2.12 -9.56 3.76
N ALA A 26 -3.11 -8.86 4.31
CA ALA A 26 -3.49 -7.52 3.85
C ALA A 26 -2.36 -6.51 4.06
N VAL A 27 -1.58 -6.65 5.14
CA VAL A 27 -0.45 -5.77 5.39
C VAL A 27 0.71 -6.10 4.45
N GLN A 28 0.96 -7.38 4.16
CA GLN A 28 1.97 -7.80 3.17
C GLN A 28 1.65 -7.18 1.80
N GLN A 29 0.39 -7.27 1.39
CA GLN A 29 -0.11 -6.63 0.18
C GLN A 29 0.18 -5.12 0.15
N ALA A 30 -0.09 -4.43 1.25
CA ALA A 30 0.18 -3.00 1.36
C ALA A 30 1.68 -2.67 1.34
N GLN A 31 2.51 -3.43 2.04
CA GLN A 31 3.98 -3.27 2.07
C GLN A 31 4.56 -3.44 0.66
N CYS A 32 4.12 -4.46 -0.06
CA CYS A 32 4.51 -4.70 -1.44
C CYS A 32 4.13 -3.54 -2.37
N TYR A 33 2.89 -3.05 -2.30
CA TYR A 33 2.49 -1.89 -3.09
C TYR A 33 3.25 -0.62 -2.72
N LEU A 34 3.55 -0.40 -1.44
CA LEU A 34 4.36 0.76 -1.01
C LEU A 34 5.78 0.66 -1.56
N ASN A 35 6.36 -0.55 -1.57
CA ASN A 35 7.64 -0.80 -2.22
C ASN A 35 7.59 -0.52 -3.72
N GLN A 36 6.53 -0.93 -4.40
CA GLN A 36 6.39 -0.72 -5.84
C GLN A 36 6.06 0.72 -6.22
N ALA A 37 5.26 1.41 -5.40
CA ALA A 37 4.80 2.76 -5.69
C ALA A 37 5.83 3.85 -5.35
N ILE A 38 6.56 3.70 -4.23
CA ILE A 38 7.51 4.73 -3.74
C ILE A 38 8.90 4.18 -3.39
N GLY A 39 9.17 2.89 -3.64
CA GLY A 39 10.47 2.30 -3.28
C GLY A 39 10.72 2.27 -1.77
N ALA A 40 9.67 2.09 -0.96
CA ALA A 40 9.72 2.25 0.50
C ALA A 40 10.76 1.35 1.21
N GLY A 41 11.19 0.26 0.59
CA GLY A 41 12.20 -0.67 1.15
C GLY A 41 11.73 -1.35 2.44
N LEU A 42 10.42 -1.58 2.57
CA LEU A 42 9.83 -2.28 3.70
C LEU A 42 9.97 -3.79 3.53
N ASP A 43 10.09 -4.48 4.65
CA ASP A 43 9.92 -5.93 4.68
C ASP A 43 8.43 -6.28 4.57
N GLU A 44 8.10 -7.27 3.75
CA GLU A 44 6.72 -7.75 3.53
C GLU A 44 6.34 -8.78 4.62
N ASP A 45 6.65 -8.44 5.86
CA ASP A 45 6.45 -9.29 7.04
C ASP A 45 4.95 -9.49 7.39
N GLY A 46 4.10 -8.56 6.97
CA GLY A 46 2.67 -8.57 7.27
C GLY A 46 2.32 -7.94 8.61
N ASP A 47 3.23 -7.17 9.20
CA ASP A 47 3.04 -6.40 10.42
C ASP A 47 3.07 -4.89 10.13
N PHE A 48 1.99 -4.20 10.50
CA PHE A 48 1.88 -2.76 10.28
C PHE A 48 2.61 -2.03 11.40
N GLY A 49 3.94 -1.98 11.26
CA GLY A 49 4.86 -1.31 12.17
C GLY A 49 4.96 0.20 11.96
N ARG A 50 5.93 0.81 12.65
CA ARG A 50 6.25 2.24 12.47
C ARG A 50 6.81 2.56 11.08
N LEU A 51 7.58 1.64 10.50
CA LEU A 51 8.15 1.79 9.16
C LEU A 51 7.06 1.82 8.09
N THR A 52 6.16 0.82 8.10
CA THR A 52 4.99 0.75 7.22
C THR A 52 4.08 1.98 7.37
N GLN A 53 3.88 2.44 8.61
CA GLN A 53 3.16 3.68 8.85
C GLN A 53 3.84 4.90 8.23
N SER A 54 5.16 5.04 8.38
CA SER A 54 5.91 6.17 7.79
C SER A 54 5.77 6.14 6.27
N ALA A 55 6.08 5.01 5.65
CA ALA A 55 5.96 4.83 4.21
C ALA A 55 4.53 5.10 3.70
N THR A 56 3.50 4.67 4.46
CA THR A 56 2.10 4.99 4.13
C THR A 56 1.88 6.50 4.12
N ARG A 57 2.43 7.24 5.08
CA ARG A 57 2.28 8.70 5.14
C ARG A 57 3.03 9.39 4.00
N ASP A 58 4.22 8.90 3.66
CA ASP A 58 5.00 9.44 2.55
C ASP A 58 4.29 9.17 1.21
N PHE A 59 3.76 7.96 1.02
CA PHE A 59 2.88 7.65 -0.11
C PHE A 59 1.65 8.54 -0.16
N GLN A 60 0.97 8.76 0.97
CA GLN A 60 -0.22 9.62 1.02
C GLN A 60 0.10 11.07 0.65
N ARG A 61 1.25 11.60 1.10
CA ARG A 61 1.74 12.93 0.71
C ARG A 61 2.01 13.01 -0.79
N CYS A 62 2.61 11.97 -1.34
CA CYS A 62 2.92 11.84 -2.75
C CYS A 62 1.71 11.76 -3.65
N ALA A 63 0.76 10.91 -3.27
CA ALA A 63 -0.52 10.78 -3.95
C ALA A 63 -1.43 12.00 -3.77
N GLY A 64 -1.07 12.96 -2.90
CA GLY A 64 -1.88 14.14 -2.62
C GLY A 64 -3.19 13.83 -1.90
N ILE A 65 -3.24 12.72 -1.15
CA ILE A 65 -4.41 12.29 -0.38
C ILE A 65 -4.23 12.58 1.12
N VAL A 66 -5.24 12.27 1.93
CA VAL A 66 -5.20 12.52 3.37
C VAL A 66 -4.11 11.67 4.04
N VAL A 67 -3.24 12.34 4.81
CA VAL A 67 -2.02 11.75 5.42
C VAL A 67 -2.30 11.26 6.84
N ASP A 68 -3.21 10.29 6.98
CA ASP A 68 -3.59 9.70 8.27
C ASP A 68 -2.63 8.60 8.74
N GLY A 69 -1.77 8.09 7.85
CA GLY A 69 -0.91 6.92 8.12
C GLY A 69 -1.71 5.63 8.32
N ARG A 70 -2.88 5.56 7.68
CA ARG A 70 -3.77 4.39 7.61
C ARG A 70 -4.12 4.11 6.16
N ILE A 71 -4.20 2.84 5.79
CA ILE A 71 -4.53 2.42 4.43
C ILE A 71 -6.02 2.10 4.40
N GLY A 72 -6.84 3.08 4.04
CA GLY A 72 -8.27 2.89 3.78
C GLY A 72 -8.56 2.60 2.32
N ALA A 73 -9.85 2.47 1.96
CA ALA A 73 -10.28 2.21 0.58
C ALA A 73 -9.71 3.22 -0.44
N GLN A 74 -9.65 4.51 -0.08
CA GLN A 74 -9.03 5.53 -0.94
C GLN A 74 -7.55 5.24 -1.15
N THR A 75 -6.78 5.00 -0.08
CA THR A 75 -5.35 4.68 -0.19
C THR A 75 -5.12 3.40 -1.00
N TRP A 76 -5.96 2.37 -0.82
CA TRP A 76 -5.90 1.13 -1.61
C TRP A 76 -6.08 1.37 -3.12
N SER A 77 -7.07 2.19 -3.51
CA SER A 77 -7.27 2.54 -4.92
C SER A 77 -6.05 3.23 -5.52
N PHE A 78 -5.43 4.14 -4.78
CA PHE A 78 -4.21 4.81 -5.23
C PHE A 78 -3.01 3.85 -5.28
N LEU A 79 -2.82 3.00 -4.26
CA LEU A 79 -1.73 2.02 -4.24
C LEU A 79 -1.81 1.07 -5.44
N SER A 80 -2.99 0.52 -5.72
CA SER A 80 -3.19 -0.37 -6.87
C SER A 80 -2.97 0.38 -8.20
N PHE A 81 -3.46 1.62 -8.33
CA PHE A 81 -3.22 2.42 -9.53
C PHE A 81 -1.73 2.72 -9.76
N TRP A 82 -1.01 3.11 -8.71
CA TRP A 82 0.40 3.50 -8.79
C TRP A 82 1.34 2.30 -8.93
N ALA A 83 1.09 1.22 -8.19
CA ALA A 83 1.89 0.00 -8.29
C ALA A 83 1.80 -0.62 -9.70
N ASN A 84 0.62 -0.57 -10.33
CA ASN A 84 0.40 -1.13 -11.67
C ASN A 84 0.73 -0.16 -12.82
N ALA A 85 1.12 1.10 -12.55
CA ALA A 85 1.44 2.07 -13.57
C ALA A 85 2.95 2.03 -13.92
N PRO A 86 3.34 1.55 -15.12
CA PRO A 86 4.74 1.56 -15.54
C PRO A 86 5.20 3.01 -15.78
N GLY A 87 6.16 3.47 -14.96
CA GLY A 87 6.70 4.82 -15.05
C GLY A 87 5.93 5.88 -14.26
N ALA A 88 5.09 5.47 -13.28
CA ALA A 88 4.63 6.42 -12.27
C ALA A 88 5.84 7.13 -11.67
N PRO A 89 5.84 8.47 -11.60
CA PRO A 89 6.93 9.17 -10.94
C PRO A 89 6.94 8.66 -9.51
N PHE A 90 8.02 8.01 -9.11
CA PHE A 90 8.38 8.07 -7.70
C PHE A 90 8.33 9.56 -7.38
N CYS A 91 7.58 9.94 -6.36
CA CYS A 91 8.20 10.98 -5.56
C CYS A 91 9.64 10.53 -5.22
#